data_AF-A0A2D5AX96-F1
#
_entry.id   AF-A0A2D5AX96-F1
#
_cell.length_a   1.000
_cell.length_b   1.000
_cell.length_c   1.000
_cell.angle_alpha   90.00
_cell.angle_beta   90.00
_cell.angle_gamma   90.00
#
_symmetry.space_group_name_H-M   'P 1'
#
loop_
_entity.id
_entity.type
_entity.pdbx_description
1 polymer ?
#
loop_
_entity_poly.entity_id
_entity_poly.type
_entity_poly.pdbx_seq_one_letter_code
_entity_poly.pdbx_strand_id
1 'polypeptide(L)'
;MVRIHSICLFLFSSLALAAGPPSALGQGATYRGGQQRSGQQRGTRVHAQASKGILKVGERSSIRIIVENTDDARILQVPEVSGLRFDKPRGPSTNSSTQWVNGRVSRTFRMTWDVLFRVDSEGEYDIPSFILEIQGRRVATRPIAIRAVKDMRGEDLGFLEIRPSSKRVVEGQPFTLELSFGWDALTEINYVNLYLPWWDDLPGTLDLEQPPLSSRVKRVEGVTINRTTETVVEELELFERNGRRFRQMRLRQSFIPTRSGTLEVPTSNLEFGRESRTFSLFDRPKRQRYIVQAEPFTIEVIPLPTEGQPFDFSGAVGSFNVRASTDTRDAVVGDSIKLVVEWSGSGNLEFFETPDLSRIEAFDGFRVYGRTEEKSFERRTATYDIAPLSEEVTEIPPISMSVFDPIEELYTTVASDPIAIRVRPLQRATQLEGEGGDRFERDIQDIDTRPLTRDFEALKAVPRDSVVFATMAGVPLLWLGIRTGVRRRRGDPSAPRERRRRRARKKLARDLRGAQGTEQKLVAFQSFLAARTDETNEAWIGRDPELWAREISPSDPRFGRLKPQDFAKVGALMATLDRAAWGGESNSPSGQEILATADELMEVGL
;
A
#
# COMPACT_ATOMS: atom_id res chain seq x y z
N MET A 1 -47.08 -1.96 -42.47
CA MET A 1 -48.19 -1.57 -43.37
C MET A 1 -49.15 -0.72 -42.55
N VAL A 2 -49.24 0.58 -42.81
CA VAL A 2 -50.36 1.53 -42.58
C VAL A 2 -49.81 2.92 -42.93
N ARG A 3 -50.55 3.60 -43.82
CA ARG A 3 -50.33 4.95 -44.40
C ARG A 3 -50.84 6.06 -43.44
N ILE A 4 -50.70 7.33 -43.89
CA ILE A 4 -51.54 8.55 -43.65
C ILE A 4 -50.88 9.58 -42.71
N HIS A 5 -50.83 10.90 -42.94
CA HIS A 5 -51.11 11.76 -44.10
C HIS A 5 -50.35 13.10 -43.89
N SER A 6 -50.10 13.76 -45.02
CA SER A 6 -49.65 15.13 -45.20
C SER A 6 -50.69 16.22 -44.82
N ILE A 7 -50.16 17.38 -44.42
CA ILE A 7 -50.53 18.77 -44.80
C ILE A 7 -51.91 19.36 -44.37
N CYS A 8 -51.86 20.47 -43.62
CA CYS A 8 -52.65 21.71 -43.82
C CYS A 8 -52.12 22.82 -42.88
N LEU A 9 -51.37 23.82 -43.38
CA LEU A 9 -51.77 25.15 -43.88
C LEU A 9 -52.19 26.20 -42.82
N PHE A 10 -51.26 27.15 -42.60
CA PHE A 10 -51.39 28.61 -42.46
C PHE A 10 -52.68 29.25 -41.91
N LEU A 11 -52.51 30.10 -40.89
CA LEU A 11 -53.08 31.46 -40.88
C LEU A 11 -52.14 32.44 -40.17
N PHE A 12 -51.76 33.46 -40.92
CA PHE A 12 -51.02 34.65 -40.53
C PHE A 12 -51.85 35.55 -39.61
N SER A 13 -51.20 36.23 -38.67
CA SER A 13 -51.54 37.63 -38.35
C SER A 13 -50.29 38.35 -37.84
N SER A 14 -49.89 39.32 -38.65
CA SER A 14 -48.86 40.33 -38.41
C SER A 14 -49.16 41.17 -37.17
N LEU A 15 -48.12 41.49 -36.41
CA LEU A 15 -47.85 42.89 -36.06
C LEU A 15 -46.33 43.08 -35.96
N ALA A 16 -45.78 43.72 -36.97
CA ALA A 16 -44.42 44.24 -36.98
C ALA A 16 -44.43 45.62 -36.30
N LEU A 17 -43.46 45.90 -35.44
CA LEU A 17 -42.92 47.25 -35.33
C LEU A 17 -41.43 47.24 -34.93
N ALA A 18 -40.64 47.67 -35.91
CA ALA A 18 -39.40 48.44 -35.83
C ALA A 18 -38.19 47.90 -35.03
N ALA A 19 -37.19 47.49 -35.81
CA ALA A 19 -35.79 47.41 -35.40
C ALA A 19 -35.21 48.80 -35.08
N GLY A 20 -34.41 48.87 -34.01
CA GLY A 20 -33.47 49.96 -33.70
C GLY A 20 -32.10 49.36 -33.32
N PRO A 21 -30.97 50.03 -33.62
CA PRO A 21 -29.63 49.44 -33.56
C PRO A 21 -29.12 49.26 -32.12
N PRO A 22 -28.15 48.37 -31.87
CA PRO A 22 -27.52 48.26 -30.55
C PRO A 22 -26.70 49.52 -30.27
N SER A 23 -27.23 50.39 -29.40
CA SER A 23 -26.57 51.61 -28.96
C SER A 23 -25.47 51.29 -27.94
N ALA A 24 -24.34 51.95 -28.14
CA ALA A 24 -23.18 51.91 -27.29
C ALA A 24 -23.42 52.43 -25.85
N LEU A 25 -22.55 51.98 -24.94
CA LEU A 25 -22.08 52.67 -23.73
C LEU A 25 -23.14 53.14 -22.70
N GLY A 26 -23.25 52.39 -21.60
CA GLY A 26 -23.83 52.84 -20.32
C GLY A 26 -23.04 52.24 -19.15
N GLN A 27 -21.97 52.90 -18.72
CA GLN A 27 -21.89 53.71 -17.50
C GLN A 27 -21.95 52.90 -16.19
N GLY A 28 -20.82 52.91 -15.48
CA GLY A 28 -20.70 52.39 -14.12
C GLY A 28 -21.52 53.19 -13.12
N ALA A 29 -22.11 52.50 -12.16
CA ALA A 29 -22.75 53.12 -11.03
C ALA A 29 -21.69 53.60 -10.02
N THR A 30 -21.46 54.91 -9.99
CA THR A 30 -20.75 55.63 -8.91
C THR A 30 -21.79 56.33 -8.04
N TYR A 31 -21.82 56.02 -6.75
CA TYR A 31 -22.64 56.71 -5.75
C TYR A 31 -21.93 58.01 -5.33
N ARG A 32 -22.65 59.15 -5.29
CA ARG A 32 -22.09 60.46 -4.91
C ARG A 32 -22.95 61.10 -3.81
N GLY A 33 -22.40 61.23 -2.62
CA GLY A 33 -22.91 62.07 -1.54
C GLY A 33 -21.75 62.81 -0.87
N GLY A 34 -21.87 64.14 -0.75
CA GLY A 34 -21.23 64.99 0.26
C GLY A 34 -19.69 65.07 0.35
N GLN A 35 -19.14 66.06 -0.34
CA GLN A 35 -17.86 66.80 -0.16
C GLN A 35 -16.62 66.24 0.61
N GLN A 36 -15.50 66.35 -0.13
CA GLN A 36 -14.09 66.50 0.27
C GLN A 36 -13.35 65.38 1.03
N ARG A 37 -12.61 64.55 0.28
CA ARG A 37 -11.13 64.58 0.21
C ARG A 37 -10.61 63.67 -0.90
N SER A 38 -9.53 64.12 -1.53
CA SER A 38 -8.83 63.51 -2.67
C SER A 38 -8.27 62.11 -2.37
N GLY A 39 -8.64 61.13 -3.20
CA GLY A 39 -8.02 59.80 -3.25
C GLY A 39 -8.90 58.82 -4.01
N GLN A 40 -8.70 58.64 -5.31
CA GLN A 40 -9.46 57.67 -6.11
C GLN A 40 -9.01 56.24 -5.75
N GLN A 41 -9.54 55.68 -4.65
CA GLN A 41 -9.46 54.24 -4.37
C GLN A 41 -10.32 53.52 -5.41
N ARG A 42 -9.69 52.69 -6.24
CA ARG A 42 -10.40 51.78 -7.14
C ARG A 42 -11.23 50.82 -6.27
N GLY A 43 -12.54 50.77 -6.48
CA GLY A 43 -13.42 49.86 -5.76
C GLY A 43 -12.95 48.41 -5.85
N THR A 44 -13.17 47.64 -4.79
CA THR A 44 -12.89 46.21 -4.74
C THR A 44 -13.64 45.49 -5.84
N ARG A 45 -12.94 44.66 -6.63
CA ARG A 45 -13.54 43.87 -7.71
C ARG A 45 -13.36 42.38 -7.44
N VAL A 46 -14.43 41.62 -7.69
CA VAL A 46 -14.44 40.17 -7.54
C VAL A 46 -14.81 39.54 -8.86
N HIS A 47 -14.03 38.57 -9.30
CA HIS A 47 -14.27 37.83 -10.53
C HIS A 47 -14.09 36.34 -10.24
N ALA A 48 -15.02 35.51 -10.70
CA ALA A 48 -14.91 34.07 -10.67
C ALA A 48 -15.16 33.52 -12.07
N GLN A 49 -14.31 32.61 -12.53
CA GLN A 49 -14.39 32.06 -13.87
C GLN A 49 -13.89 30.61 -13.88
N ALA A 50 -14.62 29.72 -14.57
CA ALA A 50 -14.12 28.39 -14.88
C ALA A 50 -13.02 28.46 -15.95
N SER A 51 -11.94 27.72 -15.74
CA SER A 51 -10.83 27.62 -16.70
C SER A 51 -11.25 27.03 -18.05
N LYS A 52 -12.35 26.28 -18.08
CA LYS A 52 -13.00 25.73 -19.28
C LYS A 52 -14.51 25.78 -19.13
N GLY A 53 -15.22 26.16 -20.20
CA GLY A 53 -16.68 26.13 -20.26
C GLY A 53 -17.26 24.80 -20.74
N ILE A 54 -16.49 24.00 -21.50
CA ILE A 54 -16.88 22.65 -21.92
C ILE A 54 -15.83 21.66 -21.40
N LEU A 55 -16.29 20.61 -20.74
CA LEU A 55 -15.47 19.57 -20.15
C LEU A 55 -15.91 18.20 -20.65
N LYS A 56 -14.98 17.25 -20.63
CA LYS A 56 -15.29 15.83 -20.79
C LYS A 56 -15.72 15.26 -19.42
N VAL A 57 -16.63 14.30 -19.38
CA VAL A 57 -16.93 13.61 -18.10
C VAL A 57 -15.66 12.93 -17.57
N GLY A 58 -15.48 12.94 -16.24
CA GLY A 58 -14.25 12.52 -15.57
C GLY A 58 -13.12 13.56 -15.59
N GLU A 59 -13.22 14.61 -16.42
CA GLU A 59 -12.22 15.66 -16.50
C GLU A 59 -12.18 16.52 -15.22
N ARG A 60 -10.96 16.79 -14.73
CA ARG A 60 -10.73 17.81 -13.71
C ARG A 60 -10.42 19.16 -14.35
N SER A 61 -10.98 20.22 -13.77
CA SER A 61 -10.73 21.61 -14.12
C SER A 61 -10.69 22.48 -12.86
N SER A 62 -10.60 23.80 -13.03
CA SER A 62 -10.55 24.75 -11.92
C SER A 62 -11.47 25.93 -12.15
N ILE A 63 -11.99 26.48 -11.05
CA ILE A 63 -12.59 27.80 -10.98
C ILE A 63 -11.57 28.71 -10.33
N ARG A 64 -11.22 29.78 -11.04
CA ARG A 64 -10.33 30.80 -10.52
C ARG A 64 -11.14 31.97 -9.98
N ILE A 65 -10.92 32.30 -8.72
CA ILE A 65 -11.55 33.43 -8.03
C ILE A 65 -10.48 34.48 -7.77
N ILE A 66 -10.69 35.69 -8.30
CA ILE A 66 -9.76 36.82 -8.21
C ILE A 66 -10.45 37.96 -7.48
N VAL A 67 -9.81 38.44 -6.43
CA VAL A 67 -10.21 39.66 -5.71
C VAL A 67 -9.12 40.71 -5.90
N GLU A 68 -9.49 41.91 -6.36
CA GLU A 68 -8.58 43.02 -6.60
C GLU A 68 -8.82 44.19 -5.65
N ASN A 69 -7.75 44.95 -5.39
CA ASN A 69 -7.71 46.17 -4.57
C ASN A 69 -7.95 45.96 -3.06
N THR A 70 -7.75 44.74 -2.55
CA THR A 70 -7.75 44.42 -1.12
C THR A 70 -6.86 43.21 -0.84
N ASP A 71 -6.29 43.16 0.36
CA ASP A 71 -5.57 42.02 0.95
C ASP A 71 -6.40 41.30 2.05
N ASP A 72 -7.56 41.84 2.39
CA ASP A 72 -8.52 41.24 3.32
C ASP A 72 -9.71 40.63 2.55
N ALA A 73 -9.56 39.36 2.18
CA ALA A 73 -10.64 38.57 1.59
C ALA A 73 -10.46 37.07 1.89
N ARG A 74 -11.58 36.36 2.09
CA ARG A 74 -11.63 34.90 2.26
C ARG A 74 -12.88 34.28 1.66
N ILE A 75 -12.80 33.03 1.21
CA ILE A 75 -13.95 32.25 0.76
C ILE A 75 -14.65 31.70 2.02
N LEU A 76 -15.93 31.99 2.18
CA LEU A 76 -16.75 31.47 3.28
C LEU A 76 -17.38 30.13 2.92
N GLN A 77 -17.82 29.97 1.67
CA GLN A 77 -18.53 28.77 1.23
C GLN A 77 -18.22 28.45 -0.24
N VAL A 78 -17.95 27.17 -0.50
CA VAL A 78 -17.94 26.57 -1.84
C VAL A 78 -19.33 25.98 -2.09
N PRO A 79 -19.97 26.25 -3.23
CA PRO A 79 -21.29 25.71 -3.53
C PRO A 79 -21.23 24.19 -3.74
N GLU A 80 -22.28 23.50 -3.32
CA GLU A 80 -22.50 22.09 -3.65
C GLU A 80 -23.37 22.00 -4.91
N VAL A 81 -22.96 21.17 -5.87
CA VAL A 81 -23.67 20.99 -7.14
C VAL A 81 -23.69 19.50 -7.46
N SER A 82 -24.88 18.92 -7.60
CA SER A 82 -25.01 17.51 -7.99
C SER A 82 -24.28 17.25 -9.32
N GLY A 83 -23.55 16.14 -9.40
CA GLY A 83 -22.71 15.78 -10.57
C GLY A 83 -21.37 16.51 -10.67
N LEU A 84 -21.07 17.45 -9.76
CA LEU A 84 -19.75 18.07 -9.63
C LEU A 84 -19.13 17.79 -8.26
N ARG A 85 -17.85 17.42 -8.24
CA ARG A 85 -17.09 17.23 -7.00
C ARG A 85 -16.03 18.31 -6.87
N PHE A 86 -16.17 19.19 -5.88
CA PHE A 86 -15.21 20.26 -5.59
C PHE A 86 -14.16 19.82 -4.57
N ASP A 87 -12.90 20.16 -4.83
CA ASP A 87 -11.83 20.08 -3.83
C ASP A 87 -11.85 21.31 -2.91
N LYS A 88 -11.11 21.22 -1.80
CA LYS A 88 -10.84 22.39 -0.95
C LYS A 88 -10.16 23.51 -1.75
N PRO A 89 -10.58 24.78 -1.60
CA PRO A 89 -9.95 25.92 -2.27
C PRO A 89 -8.45 26.00 -1.98
N ARG A 90 -7.64 26.25 -3.02
CA ARG A 90 -6.20 26.50 -2.89
C ARG A 90 -5.91 28.00 -2.96
N GLY A 91 -5.09 28.51 -2.05
CA GLY A 91 -4.77 29.94 -1.94
C GLY A 91 -5.30 30.58 -0.64
N PRO A 92 -5.35 31.92 -0.56
CA PRO A 92 -5.06 32.85 -1.65
C PRO A 92 -3.57 32.90 -2.00
N SER A 93 -3.27 32.99 -3.29
CA SER A 93 -2.01 33.59 -3.73
C SER A 93 -2.18 35.11 -3.78
N THR A 94 -1.26 35.85 -3.17
CA THR A 94 -1.34 37.32 -3.07
C THR A 94 -0.23 37.97 -3.89
N ASN A 95 -0.61 38.91 -4.74
CA ASN A 95 0.32 39.75 -5.49
C ASN A 95 0.06 41.22 -5.17
N SER A 96 1.11 42.01 -4.93
CA SER A 96 0.99 43.46 -4.71
C SER A 96 1.89 44.22 -5.67
N SER A 97 1.32 45.12 -6.45
CA SER A 97 2.05 46.03 -7.34
C SER A 97 2.03 47.44 -6.77
N THR A 98 3.21 48.02 -6.56
CA THR A 98 3.38 49.41 -6.12
C THR A 98 3.88 50.22 -7.32
N GLN A 99 3.07 51.15 -7.80
CA GLN A 99 3.43 52.09 -8.84
C GLN A 99 3.60 53.48 -8.23
N TRP A 100 4.65 54.19 -8.64
CA TRP A 100 4.89 55.57 -8.28
C TRP A 100 4.60 56.44 -9.49
N VAL A 101 3.54 57.25 -9.43
CA VAL A 101 3.13 58.15 -10.51
C VAL A 101 2.95 59.56 -9.92
N ASN A 102 3.72 60.53 -10.39
CA ASN A 102 3.67 61.94 -9.96
C ASN A 102 3.70 62.13 -8.43
N GLY A 103 4.63 61.47 -7.74
CA GLY A 103 4.81 61.57 -6.29
C GLY A 103 3.72 60.88 -5.44
N ARG A 104 2.74 60.20 -6.07
CA ARG A 104 1.74 59.39 -5.37
C ARG A 104 2.05 57.91 -5.50
N VAL A 105 2.01 57.22 -4.36
CA VAL A 105 2.12 55.76 -4.29
C VAL A 105 0.75 55.16 -4.57
N SER A 106 0.65 54.35 -5.62
CA SER A 106 -0.53 53.54 -5.93
C SER A 106 -0.20 52.07 -5.68
N ARG A 107 -0.89 51.43 -4.72
CA ARG A 107 -0.72 50.01 -4.41
C ARG A 107 -1.94 49.23 -4.85
N THR A 108 -1.75 48.25 -5.74
CA THR A 108 -2.80 47.34 -6.19
C THR A 108 -2.55 45.96 -5.62
N PHE A 109 -3.51 45.44 -4.86
CA PHE A 109 -3.49 44.06 -4.37
C PHE A 109 -4.33 43.16 -5.26
N ARG A 110 -3.88 41.92 -5.46
CA ARG A 110 -4.63 40.87 -6.14
C ARG A 110 -4.50 39.58 -5.36
N MET A 111 -5.61 39.05 -4.89
CA MET A 111 -5.70 37.73 -4.25
C MET A 111 -6.35 36.76 -5.23
N THR A 112 -5.79 35.56 -5.39
CA THR A 112 -6.30 34.54 -6.30
C THR A 112 -6.44 33.20 -5.59
N TRP A 113 -7.63 32.61 -5.65
CA TRP A 113 -7.90 31.22 -5.27
C TRP A 113 -8.17 30.38 -6.51
N ASP A 114 -7.71 29.14 -6.48
CA ASP A 114 -8.10 28.11 -7.44
C ASP A 114 -8.90 27.02 -6.71
N VAL A 115 -10.15 26.83 -7.10
CA VAL A 115 -11.02 25.76 -6.62
C VAL A 115 -11.07 24.68 -7.69
N LEU A 116 -10.43 23.54 -7.43
CA LEU A 116 -10.44 22.42 -8.37
C LEU A 116 -11.77 21.68 -8.28
N PHE A 117 -12.25 21.16 -9.41
CA PHE A 117 -13.45 20.34 -9.45
C PHE A 117 -13.35 19.26 -10.54
N ARG A 118 -14.15 18.20 -10.39
CA ARG A 118 -14.37 17.15 -11.40
C ARG A 118 -15.84 17.11 -11.79
N VAL A 119 -16.09 16.74 -13.05
CA VAL A 119 -17.45 16.44 -13.53
C VAL A 119 -17.67 14.93 -13.54
N ASP A 120 -18.71 14.45 -12.86
CA ASP A 120 -18.99 13.03 -12.68
C ASP A 120 -20.09 12.52 -13.65
N SER A 121 -20.90 13.42 -14.22
CA SER A 121 -21.98 13.08 -15.17
C SER A 121 -22.07 14.05 -16.36
N GLU A 122 -22.70 13.64 -17.46
CA GLU A 122 -23.02 14.53 -18.58
C GLU A 122 -24.11 15.54 -18.21
N GLY A 123 -24.06 16.73 -18.81
CA GLY A 123 -25.11 17.73 -18.61
C GLY A 123 -24.62 19.17 -18.66
N GLU A 124 -25.57 20.09 -18.52
CA GLU A 124 -25.29 21.51 -18.32
C GLU A 124 -25.39 21.81 -16.83
N TYR A 125 -24.38 22.49 -16.29
CA TYR A 125 -24.29 22.82 -14.88
C TYR A 125 -24.29 24.33 -14.71
N ASP A 126 -25.15 24.82 -13.84
CA ASP A 126 -25.09 26.18 -13.32
C ASP A 126 -24.49 26.14 -11.92
N ILE A 127 -23.22 26.55 -11.81
CA ILE A 127 -22.51 26.58 -10.53
C ILE A 127 -22.92 27.85 -9.79
N PRO A 128 -23.57 27.72 -8.61
CA PRO A 128 -24.02 28.87 -7.84
C PRO A 128 -22.87 29.81 -7.44
N SER A 129 -23.23 31.00 -7.01
CA SER A 129 -22.29 31.99 -6.51
C SER A 129 -21.44 31.47 -5.35
N PHE A 130 -20.14 31.73 -5.41
CA PHE A 130 -19.26 31.60 -4.26
C PHE A 130 -19.52 32.75 -3.29
N ILE A 131 -19.56 32.44 -2.00
CA ILE A 131 -19.74 33.45 -0.95
C ILE A 131 -18.36 33.77 -0.36
N LEU A 132 -17.97 35.03 -0.48
CA LEU A 132 -16.73 35.58 0.07
C LEU A 132 -17.03 36.57 1.19
N GLU A 133 -16.09 36.71 2.10
CA GLU A 133 -16.00 37.84 3.01
C GLU A 133 -14.85 38.74 2.55
N ILE A 134 -15.13 40.00 2.34
CA ILE A 134 -14.16 40.98 1.86
C ILE A 134 -14.31 42.25 2.68
N GLN A 135 -13.25 42.65 3.40
CA GLN A 135 -13.28 43.79 4.31
C GLN A 135 -14.46 43.73 5.28
N GLY A 136 -14.70 42.54 5.86
CA GLY A 136 -15.80 42.27 6.78
C GLY A 136 -17.21 42.24 6.16
N ARG A 137 -17.35 42.37 4.84
CA ARG A 137 -18.66 42.31 4.14
C ARG A 137 -18.80 41.03 3.32
N ARG A 138 -20.00 40.45 3.33
CA ARG A 138 -20.32 39.31 2.47
C ARG A 138 -20.53 39.76 1.03
N VAL A 139 -19.85 39.10 0.10
CA VAL A 139 -19.92 39.36 -1.34
C VAL A 139 -20.11 38.04 -2.07
N ALA A 140 -21.10 37.98 -2.97
CA ALA A 140 -21.35 36.83 -3.82
C ALA A 140 -20.71 37.02 -5.21
N THR A 141 -20.13 35.96 -5.78
CA THR A 141 -19.69 35.98 -7.19
C THR A 141 -20.89 35.89 -8.13
N ARG A 142 -20.66 36.01 -9.43
CA ARG A 142 -21.65 35.59 -10.42
C ARG A 142 -21.69 34.04 -10.49
N PRO A 143 -22.85 33.45 -10.81
CA PRO A 143 -22.92 32.03 -11.18
C PRO A 143 -22.07 31.73 -12.41
N ILE A 144 -21.66 30.48 -12.55
CA ILE A 144 -20.79 30.02 -13.64
C ILE A 144 -21.45 28.84 -14.34
N ALA A 145 -21.77 29.02 -15.62
CA ALA A 145 -22.27 27.94 -16.45
C ALA A 145 -21.12 27.13 -17.07
N ILE A 146 -21.22 25.81 -17.00
CA ILE A 146 -20.34 24.86 -17.70
C ILE A 146 -21.16 23.74 -18.34
N ARG A 147 -20.60 23.06 -19.33
CA ARG A 147 -21.20 21.89 -19.98
C ARG A 147 -20.25 20.70 -19.96
N ALA A 148 -20.74 19.55 -19.56
CA ALA A 148 -20.01 18.29 -19.64
C ALA A 148 -20.57 17.40 -20.74
N VAL A 149 -19.68 16.80 -21.51
CA VAL A 149 -19.99 15.90 -22.64
C VAL A 149 -19.17 14.64 -22.54
N LYS A 150 -19.67 13.54 -23.13
CA LYS A 150 -18.85 12.34 -23.31
C LYS A 150 -17.65 12.60 -24.21
N ASP A 151 -16.54 11.94 -23.94
CA ASP A 151 -15.40 11.90 -24.86
C ASP A 151 -15.58 10.78 -25.87
N MET A 152 -16.36 11.02 -26.93
CA MET A 152 -16.63 10.02 -27.97
C MET A 152 -15.34 9.42 -28.57
N ARG A 153 -14.31 10.25 -28.74
CA ARG A 153 -12.99 9.76 -29.21
C ARG A 153 -12.28 8.90 -28.17
N GLY A 154 -12.44 9.20 -26.89
CA GLY A 154 -11.89 8.38 -25.81
C GLY A 154 -12.52 6.99 -25.82
N GLU A 155 -13.85 6.92 -25.91
CA GLU A 155 -14.62 5.66 -25.98
C GLU A 155 -14.27 4.82 -27.22
N ASP A 156 -13.97 5.45 -28.36
CA ASP A 156 -13.53 4.75 -29.56
C ASP A 156 -12.10 4.19 -29.43
N LEU A 157 -11.25 4.84 -28.64
CA LEU A 157 -9.81 4.58 -28.56
C LEU A 157 -9.39 3.86 -27.28
N GLY A 158 -10.28 3.70 -26.30
CA GLY A 158 -9.98 3.06 -25.03
C GLY A 158 -11.21 2.46 -24.39
N PHE A 159 -10.97 1.67 -23.35
CA PHE A 159 -12.03 1.05 -22.57
C PHE A 159 -11.58 0.96 -21.10
N LEU A 160 -12.57 1.00 -20.21
CA LEU A 160 -12.40 0.70 -18.79
C LEU A 160 -13.65 -0.08 -18.36
N GLU A 161 -13.43 -1.29 -17.88
CA GLU A 161 -14.47 -2.17 -17.38
C GLU A 161 -14.07 -2.63 -15.98
N ILE A 162 -15.01 -2.53 -15.03
CA ILE A 162 -14.82 -2.96 -13.65
C ILE A 162 -15.85 -4.04 -13.39
N ARG A 163 -15.40 -5.23 -13.00
CA ARG A 163 -16.27 -6.38 -12.76
C ARG A 163 -16.02 -6.91 -11.35
N PRO A 164 -17.05 -6.98 -10.49
CA PRO A 164 -16.91 -7.68 -9.22
C PRO A 164 -16.91 -9.19 -9.45
N SER A 165 -16.24 -9.94 -8.58
CA SER A 165 -16.29 -11.41 -8.55
C SER A 165 -17.71 -11.92 -8.28
N SER A 166 -18.51 -11.16 -7.52
CA SER A 166 -19.94 -11.38 -7.34
C SER A 166 -20.67 -10.05 -7.12
N LYS A 167 -21.92 -9.95 -7.60
CA LYS A 167 -22.81 -8.81 -7.32
C LYS A 167 -23.57 -8.93 -5.99
N ARG A 168 -23.50 -10.11 -5.37
CA ARG A 168 -24.11 -10.43 -4.08
C ARG A 168 -23.08 -11.14 -3.23
N VAL A 169 -22.79 -10.60 -2.06
CA VAL A 169 -21.80 -11.11 -1.11
C VAL A 169 -22.39 -11.11 0.29
N VAL A 170 -21.92 -12.01 1.14
CA VAL A 170 -22.29 -12.00 2.56
C VAL A 170 -21.32 -11.13 3.35
N GLU A 171 -21.78 -10.53 4.44
CA GLU A 171 -20.92 -9.81 5.37
C GLU A 171 -19.72 -10.70 5.79
N GLY A 172 -18.51 -10.14 5.74
CA GLY A 172 -17.28 -10.89 5.99
C GLY A 172 -16.75 -11.71 4.80
N GLN A 173 -17.51 -11.90 3.72
CA GLN A 173 -17.06 -12.65 2.54
C GLN A 173 -16.10 -11.80 1.67
N PRO A 174 -14.87 -12.27 1.40
CA PRO A 174 -13.97 -11.61 0.46
C PRO A 174 -14.57 -11.53 -0.95
N PHE A 175 -14.40 -10.40 -1.61
CA PHE A 175 -14.70 -10.24 -3.04
C PHE A 175 -13.62 -9.42 -3.72
N THR A 176 -13.51 -9.59 -5.04
CA THR A 176 -12.49 -8.93 -5.85
C THR A 176 -13.14 -8.07 -6.93
N LEU A 177 -12.69 -6.84 -7.08
CA LEU A 177 -12.96 -6.01 -8.24
C LEU A 177 -11.83 -6.23 -9.26
N GLU A 178 -12.15 -6.81 -10.41
CA GLU A 178 -11.24 -6.92 -11.54
C GLU A 178 -11.47 -5.75 -12.51
N LEU A 179 -10.44 -4.94 -12.71
CA LEU A 179 -10.40 -3.85 -13.66
C LEU A 179 -9.71 -4.35 -14.93
N SER A 180 -10.43 -4.32 -16.05
CA SER A 180 -9.91 -4.52 -17.39
C SER A 180 -9.93 -3.19 -18.12
N PHE A 181 -8.77 -2.71 -18.55
CA PHE A 181 -8.67 -1.40 -19.18
C PHE A 181 -7.60 -1.38 -20.25
N GLY A 182 -7.65 -0.38 -21.12
CA GLY A 182 -6.67 -0.30 -22.20
C GLY A 182 -7.02 0.67 -23.29
N TRP A 183 -6.19 0.68 -24.33
CA TRP A 183 -6.30 1.59 -25.46
C TRP A 183 -5.90 0.92 -26.77
N ASP A 184 -6.34 1.52 -27.87
CA ASP A 184 -6.05 1.11 -29.24
C ASP A 184 -4.53 0.99 -29.44
N ALA A 185 -4.09 -0.15 -29.95
CA ALA A 185 -2.68 -0.52 -30.00
C ALA A 185 -1.84 0.36 -30.93
N LEU A 186 -2.48 1.09 -31.85
CA LEU A 186 -1.85 2.06 -32.77
C LEU A 186 -1.78 3.47 -32.16
N THR A 187 -2.48 3.71 -31.05
CA THR A 187 -2.45 5.00 -30.36
C THR A 187 -1.17 5.13 -29.54
N GLU A 188 -0.30 6.04 -29.95
CA GLU A 188 0.89 6.40 -29.18
C GLU A 188 0.52 7.22 -27.94
N ILE A 189 0.88 6.71 -26.77
CA ILE A 189 0.66 7.38 -25.49
C ILE A 189 1.96 7.47 -24.71
N ASN A 190 2.04 8.40 -23.76
CA ASN A 190 3.15 8.51 -22.83
C ASN A 190 2.71 8.69 -21.36
N TYR A 191 1.41 8.64 -21.09
CA TYR A 191 0.88 8.58 -19.73
C TYR A 191 -0.45 7.82 -19.70
N VAL A 192 -0.69 7.17 -18.56
CA VAL A 192 -1.94 6.50 -18.21
C VAL A 192 -2.25 6.80 -16.75
N ASN A 193 -3.50 7.13 -16.48
CA ASN A 193 -3.98 7.34 -15.13
C ASN A 193 -5.39 6.77 -14.95
N LEU A 194 -5.56 5.93 -13.92
CA LEU A 194 -6.85 5.47 -13.44
C LEU A 194 -7.30 6.39 -12.29
N TYR A 195 -8.45 7.03 -12.41
CA TYR A 195 -9.11 7.65 -11.27
C TYR A 195 -10.10 6.66 -10.68
N LEU A 196 -9.74 6.14 -9.51
CA LEU A 196 -10.47 5.13 -8.77
C LEU A 196 -10.74 5.70 -7.37
N PRO A 197 -11.87 6.40 -7.16
CA PRO A 197 -12.15 7.05 -5.88
C PRO A 197 -12.21 6.10 -4.69
N TRP A 198 -12.42 4.81 -4.96
CA TRP A 198 -12.58 3.73 -4.00
C TRP A 198 -11.31 2.89 -3.79
N TRP A 199 -10.20 3.22 -4.45
CA TRP A 199 -9.00 2.37 -4.48
C TRP A 199 -8.35 2.14 -3.11
N ASP A 200 -8.29 3.19 -2.30
CA ASP A 200 -7.68 3.17 -0.95
C ASP A 200 -8.74 3.16 0.16
N ASP A 201 -10.01 3.38 -0.17
CA ASP A 201 -11.12 3.48 0.79
C ASP A 201 -12.45 3.29 0.06
N LEU A 202 -12.92 2.04 0.00
CA LEU A 202 -14.29 1.72 -0.42
C LEU A 202 -15.18 1.71 0.83
N PRO A 203 -16.13 2.64 0.98
CA PRO A 203 -16.84 2.81 2.25
C PRO A 203 -17.61 1.57 2.70
N GLY A 204 -17.31 1.08 3.91
CA GLY A 204 -17.97 -0.12 4.46
C GLY A 204 -17.24 -1.43 4.13
N THR A 205 -16.00 -1.36 3.66
CA THR A 205 -15.13 -2.52 3.48
C THR A 205 -13.80 -2.39 4.22
N LEU A 206 -13.09 -3.50 4.35
CA LEU A 206 -11.67 -3.56 4.68
C LEU A 206 -10.91 -4.02 3.44
N ASP A 207 -9.75 -3.42 3.21
CA ASP A 207 -8.87 -3.81 2.12
C ASP A 207 -8.16 -5.12 2.45
N LEU A 208 -8.03 -5.98 1.45
CA LEU A 208 -7.25 -7.21 1.54
C LEU A 208 -5.92 -7.05 0.83
N GLU A 209 -4.88 -7.68 1.39
CA GLU A 209 -3.61 -7.78 0.69
C GLU A 209 -3.80 -8.56 -0.62
N GLN A 210 -3.10 -8.12 -1.66
CA GLN A 210 -3.16 -8.75 -2.97
C GLN A 210 -1.97 -9.66 -3.21
N PRO A 211 -2.16 -10.78 -3.93
CA PRO A 211 -1.02 -11.55 -4.41
C PRO A 211 -0.13 -10.70 -5.29
N PRO A 212 1.20 -10.81 -5.13
CA PRO A 212 2.12 -10.18 -6.07
C PRO A 212 1.86 -10.73 -7.48
N LEU A 213 1.99 -9.87 -8.48
CA LEU A 213 1.89 -10.30 -9.88
C LEU A 213 2.92 -11.40 -10.16
N SER A 214 2.47 -12.49 -10.79
CA SER A 214 3.35 -13.62 -11.11
C SER A 214 4.50 -13.20 -12.03
N SER A 215 5.65 -13.87 -11.94
CA SER A 215 6.78 -13.61 -12.84
C SER A 215 6.50 -13.99 -14.30
N ARG A 216 5.45 -14.79 -14.56
CA ARG A 216 5.07 -15.30 -15.88
C ARG A 216 4.20 -14.33 -16.66
N VAL A 217 3.61 -13.33 -16.00
CA VAL A 217 2.79 -12.33 -16.69
C VAL A 217 3.63 -11.18 -17.20
N LYS A 218 3.24 -10.62 -18.34
CA LYS A 218 3.87 -9.40 -18.85
C LYS A 218 3.47 -8.25 -17.95
N ARG A 219 4.44 -7.53 -17.38
CA ARG A 219 4.20 -6.43 -16.45
C ARG A 219 4.40 -5.10 -17.13
N VAL A 220 3.53 -4.13 -16.83
CA VAL A 220 3.62 -2.76 -17.31
C VAL A 220 3.69 -1.81 -16.12
N GLU A 221 4.71 -0.96 -16.13
CA GLU A 221 4.93 0.12 -15.17
C GLU A 221 4.42 1.47 -15.74
N GLY A 222 4.39 2.53 -14.93
CA GLY A 222 3.98 3.86 -15.38
C GLY A 222 2.46 4.09 -15.44
N VAL A 223 1.65 3.13 -14.99
CA VAL A 223 0.22 3.36 -14.72
C VAL A 223 0.09 4.02 -13.37
N THR A 224 -0.61 5.15 -13.33
CA THR A 224 -0.86 5.87 -12.09
C THR A 224 -2.30 5.69 -11.63
N ILE A 225 -2.52 5.58 -10.33
CA ILE A 225 -3.83 5.59 -9.69
C ILE A 225 -3.97 6.93 -8.97
N ASN A 226 -5.09 7.60 -9.24
CA ASN A 226 -5.44 8.91 -8.68
C ASN A 226 -4.36 10.00 -8.84
N ARG A 227 -3.44 9.82 -9.82
CA ARG A 227 -2.23 10.62 -10.08
C ARG A 227 -1.21 10.65 -8.94
N THR A 228 -1.34 9.76 -7.96
CA THR A 228 -0.51 9.76 -6.74
C THR A 228 0.32 8.50 -6.63
N THR A 229 -0.28 7.36 -6.95
CA THR A 229 0.32 6.05 -6.72
C THR A 229 0.70 5.44 -8.06
N GLU A 230 1.98 5.20 -8.28
CA GLU A 230 2.41 4.39 -9.42
C GLU A 230 2.18 2.91 -9.09
N THR A 231 1.60 2.17 -10.03
CA THR A 231 1.29 0.75 -9.86
C THR A 231 1.83 -0.07 -11.02
N VAL A 232 2.05 -1.35 -10.76
CA VAL A 232 2.40 -2.34 -11.78
C VAL A 232 1.14 -3.10 -12.14
N VAL A 233 0.87 -3.21 -13.43
CA VAL A 233 -0.31 -3.92 -13.95
C VAL A 233 0.11 -5.11 -14.81
N GLU A 234 -0.79 -6.08 -14.90
CA GLU A 234 -0.65 -7.20 -15.80
C GLU A 234 -1.10 -6.78 -17.20
N GLU A 235 -0.28 -7.00 -18.23
CA GLU A 235 -0.67 -6.86 -19.62
C GLU A 235 -1.17 -8.21 -20.14
N LEU A 236 -2.40 -8.20 -20.66
CA LEU A 236 -3.03 -9.36 -21.29
C LEU A 236 -2.75 -9.37 -22.79
N GLU A 237 -3.17 -10.44 -23.46
CA GLU A 237 -3.10 -10.51 -24.92
C GLU A 237 -3.91 -9.39 -25.58
N LEU A 238 -3.47 -8.99 -26.78
CA LEU A 238 -4.21 -8.02 -27.57
C LEU A 238 -5.60 -8.56 -27.87
N PHE A 239 -6.63 -7.80 -27.51
CA PHE A 239 -8.01 -8.16 -27.81
C PHE A 239 -8.57 -7.28 -28.93
N GLU A 240 -9.48 -7.83 -29.73
CA GLU A 240 -10.13 -7.11 -30.82
C GLU A 240 -11.53 -6.63 -30.41
N ARG A 241 -11.83 -5.36 -30.69
CA ARG A 241 -13.13 -4.73 -30.46
C ARG A 241 -13.41 -3.72 -31.55
N ASN A 242 -14.60 -3.80 -32.15
CA ASN A 242 -15.03 -2.88 -33.21
C ASN A 242 -14.00 -2.75 -34.37
N GLY A 243 -13.34 -3.85 -34.74
CA GLY A 243 -12.33 -3.88 -35.82
C GLY A 243 -10.99 -3.23 -35.45
N ARG A 244 -10.76 -2.93 -34.17
CA ARG A 244 -9.51 -2.38 -33.64
C ARG A 244 -8.89 -3.34 -32.64
N ARG A 245 -7.55 -3.38 -32.61
CA ARG A 245 -6.80 -4.17 -31.63
C ARG A 245 -6.40 -3.28 -30.47
N PHE A 246 -6.66 -3.73 -29.25
CA PHE A 246 -6.39 -2.98 -28.03
C PHE A 246 -5.31 -3.67 -27.22
N ARG A 247 -4.42 -2.87 -26.65
CA ARG A 247 -3.59 -3.30 -25.51
C ARG A 247 -4.50 -3.34 -24.31
N GLN A 248 -4.55 -4.49 -23.63
CA GLN A 248 -5.36 -4.68 -22.45
C GLN A 248 -4.47 -4.90 -21.25
N MET A 249 -4.84 -4.25 -20.16
CA MET A 249 -4.26 -4.42 -18.85
C MET A 249 -5.31 -4.91 -17.87
N ARG A 250 -4.83 -5.63 -16.86
CA ARG A 250 -5.62 -6.11 -15.73
C ARG A 250 -5.02 -5.61 -14.43
N LEU A 251 -5.91 -5.14 -13.57
CA LEU A 251 -5.63 -4.82 -12.19
C LEU A 251 -6.74 -5.45 -11.33
N ARG A 252 -6.40 -5.90 -10.13
CA ARG A 252 -7.39 -6.41 -9.17
C ARG A 252 -7.32 -5.59 -7.90
N GLN A 253 -8.38 -5.61 -7.11
CA GLN A 253 -8.40 -5.15 -5.73
C GLN A 253 -9.42 -5.98 -4.96
N SER A 254 -9.04 -6.45 -3.79
CA SER A 254 -9.88 -7.33 -2.98
C SER A 254 -10.31 -6.62 -1.71
N PHE A 255 -11.54 -6.89 -1.29
CA PHE A 255 -12.19 -6.23 -0.17
C PHE A 255 -12.99 -7.25 0.65
N ILE A 256 -13.23 -6.91 1.92
CA ILE A 256 -14.19 -7.60 2.79
C ILE A 256 -15.24 -6.59 3.26
N PRO A 257 -16.53 -6.85 3.02
CA PRO A 257 -17.59 -6.00 3.53
C PRO A 257 -17.76 -6.19 5.04
N THR A 258 -17.85 -5.09 5.78
CA THR A 258 -17.97 -5.09 7.26
C THR A 258 -19.38 -4.82 7.76
N ARG A 259 -20.32 -4.59 6.85
CA ARG A 259 -21.73 -4.35 7.15
C ARG A 259 -22.59 -4.75 5.98
N SER A 260 -23.73 -5.36 6.28
CA SER A 260 -24.81 -5.54 5.31
C SER A 260 -25.37 -4.21 4.77
N GLY A 261 -25.95 -4.29 3.57
CA GLY A 261 -26.52 -3.15 2.84
C GLY A 261 -26.05 -3.10 1.39
N THR A 262 -26.25 -1.95 0.75
CA THR A 262 -25.81 -1.73 -0.62
C THR A 262 -24.45 -1.03 -0.63
N LEU A 263 -23.46 -1.70 -1.22
CA LEU A 263 -22.14 -1.14 -1.45
C LEU A 263 -22.11 -0.47 -2.83
N GLU A 264 -21.89 0.83 -2.88
CA GLU A 264 -21.77 1.57 -4.14
C GLU A 264 -20.31 1.65 -4.57
N VAL A 265 -20.00 1.13 -5.77
CA VAL A 265 -18.72 1.37 -6.43
C VAL A 265 -18.91 2.58 -7.35
N PRO A 266 -18.33 3.74 -7.00
CA PRO A 266 -18.59 4.97 -7.74
C PRO A 266 -17.89 4.98 -9.10
N THR A 267 -18.35 5.89 -9.95
CA THR A 267 -17.79 6.17 -11.27
C THR A 267 -16.27 6.23 -11.24
N SER A 268 -15.65 5.55 -12.20
CA SER A 268 -14.20 5.46 -12.36
C SER A 268 -13.80 5.88 -13.76
N ASN A 269 -12.58 6.42 -13.92
CA ASN A 269 -12.15 6.95 -15.21
C ASN A 269 -10.75 6.49 -15.59
N LEU A 270 -10.56 6.14 -16.86
CA LEU A 270 -9.27 5.95 -17.48
C LEU A 270 -8.92 7.23 -18.26
N GLU A 271 -7.83 7.89 -17.88
CA GLU A 271 -7.23 9.00 -18.61
C GLU A 271 -5.95 8.53 -19.28
N PHE A 272 -5.85 8.69 -20.60
CA PHE A 272 -4.66 8.31 -21.35
C PHE A 272 -4.38 9.29 -22.48
N GLY A 273 -3.15 9.26 -22.98
CA GLY A 273 -2.79 9.98 -24.20
C GLY A 273 -1.36 10.46 -24.19
N ARG A 274 -1.13 11.58 -24.87
CA ARG A 274 0.18 12.18 -25.06
C ARG A 274 0.25 13.56 -24.46
N GLU A 275 1.15 13.73 -23.50
CA GLU A 275 1.55 15.02 -22.97
C GLU A 275 2.98 15.32 -23.40
N SER A 276 3.15 16.20 -24.40
CA SER A 276 4.48 16.69 -24.76
C SER A 276 4.97 17.68 -23.70
N ARG A 277 6.09 17.37 -23.05
CA ARG A 277 6.80 18.28 -22.13
C ARG A 277 7.97 19.00 -22.80
N THR A 278 7.92 19.20 -24.12
CA THR A 278 8.96 19.96 -24.83
C THR A 278 8.88 21.43 -24.45
N PHE A 279 9.89 21.92 -23.72
CA PHE A 279 10.09 23.33 -23.37
C PHE A 279 10.62 24.15 -24.56
N SER A 280 9.85 24.20 -25.65
CA SER A 280 10.13 25.17 -26.72
C SER A 280 9.43 26.50 -26.38
N LEU A 281 10.16 27.61 -26.39
CA LEU A 281 9.66 28.96 -26.11
C LEU A 281 8.52 29.41 -27.05
N PHE A 282 8.29 28.69 -28.16
CA PHE A 282 7.33 29.06 -29.20
C PHE A 282 6.25 28.00 -29.48
N ASP A 283 6.39 26.77 -28.98
CA ASP A 283 5.44 25.70 -29.29
C ASP A 283 4.48 25.47 -28.11
N ARG A 284 3.17 25.59 -28.36
CA ARG A 284 2.18 25.29 -27.34
C ARG A 284 2.14 23.77 -27.17
N PRO A 285 2.28 23.23 -25.95
CA PRO A 285 2.24 21.80 -25.74
C PRO A 285 0.92 21.23 -26.26
N LYS A 286 0.98 20.44 -27.34
CA LYS A 286 -0.18 19.68 -27.83
C LYS A 286 -0.44 18.55 -26.83
N ARG A 287 -1.47 18.72 -26.01
CA ARG A 287 -2.00 17.67 -25.13
C ARG A 287 -3.11 16.94 -25.87
N GLN A 288 -2.86 15.69 -26.21
CA GLN A 288 -3.92 14.77 -26.62
C GLN A 288 -4.32 13.98 -25.38
N ARG A 289 -5.54 14.22 -24.90
CA ARG A 289 -6.10 13.55 -23.72
C ARG A 289 -7.42 12.92 -24.09
N TYR A 290 -7.51 11.63 -23.79
CA TYR A 290 -8.67 10.79 -23.93
C TYR A 290 -9.12 10.35 -22.55
N ILE A 291 -10.43 10.37 -22.32
CA ILE A 291 -11.04 9.92 -21.07
C ILE A 291 -12.10 8.87 -21.41
N VAL A 292 -12.10 7.78 -20.67
CA VAL A 292 -13.12 6.73 -20.75
C VAL A 292 -13.69 6.52 -19.35
N GLN A 293 -15.00 6.40 -19.27
CA GLN A 293 -15.72 6.29 -18.02
C GLN A 293 -16.24 4.88 -17.82
N ALA A 294 -16.05 4.33 -16.62
CA ALA A 294 -16.80 3.19 -16.13
C ALA A 294 -17.95 3.69 -15.26
N GLU A 295 -19.16 3.27 -15.61
CA GLU A 295 -20.38 3.58 -14.89
C GLU A 295 -20.34 3.04 -13.45
N PRO A 296 -20.98 3.72 -12.49
CA PRO A 296 -21.10 3.22 -11.14
C PRO A 296 -22.00 1.98 -11.12
N PHE A 297 -21.78 1.11 -10.15
CA PHE A 297 -22.63 -0.05 -9.91
C PHE A 297 -22.67 -0.39 -8.44
N THR A 298 -23.65 -1.20 -8.05
CA THR A 298 -23.84 -1.62 -6.66
C THR A 298 -23.56 -3.10 -6.48
N ILE A 299 -23.05 -3.45 -5.30
CA ILE A 299 -22.94 -4.82 -4.80
C ILE A 299 -23.87 -4.94 -3.59
N GLU A 300 -24.68 -5.98 -3.58
CA GLU A 300 -25.56 -6.31 -2.45
C GLU A 300 -24.77 -7.07 -1.39
N VAL A 301 -24.70 -6.52 -0.17
CA VAL A 301 -24.11 -7.18 1.00
C VAL A 301 -25.22 -7.67 1.91
N ILE A 302 -25.32 -8.98 2.06
CA ILE A 302 -26.36 -9.64 2.87
C ILE A 302 -25.80 -9.91 4.27
N PRO A 303 -26.60 -9.72 5.34
CA PRO A 303 -26.16 -10.09 6.68
C PRO A 303 -25.93 -11.60 6.78
N LEU A 304 -25.06 -12.01 7.70
CA LEU A 304 -24.93 -13.42 8.06
C LEU A 304 -26.26 -13.95 8.62
N PRO A 305 -26.71 -15.16 8.22
CA PRO A 305 -27.92 -15.76 8.76
C PRO A 305 -27.82 -15.97 10.27
N THR A 306 -28.86 -15.60 11.03
CA THR A 306 -28.89 -15.87 12.48
C THR A 306 -29.34 -17.30 12.79
N GLU A 307 -30.08 -17.91 11.86
CA GLU A 307 -30.52 -19.30 11.98
C GLU A 307 -29.35 -20.26 11.74
N GLY A 308 -29.18 -21.23 12.65
CA GLY A 308 -28.10 -22.21 12.57
C GLY A 308 -26.71 -21.68 12.92
N GLN A 309 -26.57 -20.40 13.30
CA GLN A 309 -25.30 -19.82 13.69
C GLN A 309 -24.80 -20.44 15.01
N PRO A 310 -23.62 -21.09 15.01
CA PRO A 310 -23.03 -21.62 16.23
C PRO A 310 -22.65 -20.51 17.22
N PHE A 311 -22.77 -20.79 18.53
CA PHE A 311 -22.42 -19.82 19.58
C PHE A 311 -20.92 -19.45 19.55
N ASP A 312 -20.08 -20.36 19.09
CA ASP A 312 -18.64 -20.22 18.95
C ASP A 312 -18.21 -19.73 17.56
N PHE A 313 -19.14 -19.24 16.74
CA PHE A 313 -18.82 -18.75 15.40
C PHE A 313 -17.83 -17.58 15.45
N SER A 314 -16.64 -17.79 14.88
CA SER A 314 -15.51 -16.88 14.99
C SER A 314 -15.45 -15.79 13.91
N GLY A 315 -16.50 -15.67 13.09
CA GLY A 315 -16.50 -14.75 11.94
C GLY A 315 -15.79 -15.30 10.70
N ALA A 316 -15.46 -16.59 10.64
CA ALA A 316 -14.85 -17.22 9.49
C ALA A 316 -15.87 -17.42 8.36
N VAL A 317 -15.65 -16.76 7.21
CA VAL A 317 -16.56 -16.76 6.05
C VAL A 317 -15.80 -17.13 4.79
N GLY A 318 -16.31 -18.12 4.05
CA GLY A 318 -15.70 -18.66 2.83
C GLY A 318 -15.20 -20.10 2.99
N SER A 319 -14.34 -20.54 2.06
CA SER A 319 -13.78 -21.89 2.07
C SER A 319 -12.47 -21.93 2.83
N PHE A 320 -12.32 -22.92 3.71
CA PHE A 320 -11.12 -23.14 4.53
C PHE A 320 -10.63 -24.58 4.45
N ASN A 321 -9.31 -24.74 4.41
CA ASN A 321 -8.60 -25.99 4.68
C ASN A 321 -7.75 -25.78 5.93
N VAL A 322 -7.82 -26.73 6.88
CA VAL A 322 -7.11 -26.67 8.15
C VAL A 322 -6.08 -27.78 8.22
N ARG A 323 -4.84 -27.42 8.54
CA ARG A 323 -3.77 -28.39 8.82
C ARG A 323 -3.14 -28.09 10.16
N ALA A 324 -2.83 -29.14 10.91
CA ALA A 324 -2.12 -29.03 12.17
C ALA A 324 -0.80 -29.79 12.08
N SER A 325 0.24 -29.25 12.70
CA SER A 325 1.55 -29.88 12.84
C SER A 325 2.15 -29.55 14.19
N THR A 326 3.11 -30.35 14.63
CA THR A 326 3.77 -30.20 15.92
C THR A 326 5.29 -30.30 15.75
N ASP A 327 6.05 -29.61 16.59
CA ASP A 327 7.52 -29.69 16.61
C ASP A 327 8.04 -31.01 17.19
N THR A 328 7.30 -31.61 18.13
CA THR A 328 7.59 -32.94 18.68
C THR A 328 6.34 -33.81 18.80
N ARG A 329 6.53 -35.12 18.67
CA ARG A 329 5.53 -36.16 18.94
C ARG A 329 5.90 -37.06 20.12
N ASP A 330 7.02 -36.80 20.78
CA ASP A 330 7.46 -37.53 21.98
C ASP A 330 7.78 -36.50 23.06
N ALA A 331 6.98 -36.46 24.12
CA ALA A 331 7.04 -35.45 25.17
C ALA A 331 6.97 -36.10 26.55
N VAL A 332 7.51 -35.44 27.57
CA VAL A 332 7.27 -35.80 28.97
C VAL A 332 6.07 -35.00 29.48
N VAL A 333 5.32 -35.52 30.46
CA VAL A 333 4.25 -34.76 31.13
C VAL A 333 4.76 -33.39 31.58
N GLY A 334 4.07 -32.33 31.17
CA GLY A 334 4.43 -30.94 31.44
C GLY A 334 5.38 -30.28 30.44
N ASP A 335 5.99 -31.04 29.51
CA ASP A 335 6.83 -30.47 28.45
C ASP A 335 5.99 -29.60 27.48
N SER A 336 6.58 -28.51 27.00
CA SER A 336 5.99 -27.66 25.98
C SER A 336 6.05 -28.32 24.60
N ILE A 337 4.93 -28.31 23.91
CA ILE A 337 4.72 -28.76 22.53
C ILE A 337 4.24 -27.56 21.72
N LYS A 338 4.91 -27.27 20.59
CA LYS A 338 4.49 -26.20 19.68
C LYS A 338 3.56 -26.76 18.62
N LEU A 339 2.26 -26.54 18.82
CA LEU A 339 1.22 -26.91 17.88
C LEU A 339 0.99 -25.77 16.89
N VAL A 340 1.38 -25.98 15.64
CA VAL A 340 1.17 -25.03 14.54
C VAL A 340 -0.09 -25.42 13.77
N VAL A 341 -1.10 -24.57 13.80
CA VAL A 341 -2.35 -24.71 13.04
C VAL A 341 -2.37 -23.70 11.91
N GLU A 342 -2.64 -24.18 10.71
CA GLU A 342 -2.63 -23.43 9.46
C GLU A 342 -4.01 -23.48 8.82
N TRP A 343 -4.57 -22.30 8.54
CA TRP A 343 -5.77 -22.12 7.73
C TRP A 343 -5.39 -21.54 6.38
N SER A 344 -5.93 -22.12 5.31
CA SER A 344 -5.75 -21.65 3.92
C SER A 344 -7.07 -21.75 3.15
N GLY A 345 -7.19 -21.08 2.01
CA GLY A 345 -8.39 -21.14 1.17
C GLY A 345 -8.77 -19.78 0.60
N SER A 346 -10.07 -19.60 0.30
CA SER A 346 -10.63 -18.37 -0.28
C SER A 346 -11.51 -17.58 0.71
N GLY A 347 -11.37 -17.86 2.01
CA GLY A 347 -12.08 -17.13 3.07
C GLY A 347 -11.38 -15.88 3.55
N ASN A 348 -11.97 -15.22 4.55
CA ASN A 348 -11.46 -13.99 5.18
C ASN A 348 -10.29 -14.23 6.17
N LEU A 349 -9.21 -14.83 5.66
CA LEU A 349 -8.09 -15.35 6.46
C LEU A 349 -7.50 -14.34 7.45
N GLU A 350 -7.46 -13.05 7.11
CA GLU A 350 -6.86 -12.00 7.93
C GLU A 350 -7.74 -11.49 9.09
N PHE A 351 -9.03 -11.86 9.14
CA PHE A 351 -10.03 -11.17 9.97
C PHE A 351 -10.87 -12.04 10.90
N PHE A 352 -10.90 -13.36 10.75
CA PHE A 352 -11.64 -14.23 11.68
C PHE A 352 -10.96 -14.34 13.07
N GLU A 353 -11.59 -14.96 14.07
CA GLU A 353 -10.94 -15.28 15.35
C GLU A 353 -10.46 -16.75 15.36
N THR A 354 -9.18 -16.99 15.67
CA THR A 354 -8.68 -18.37 15.73
C THR A 354 -9.17 -19.08 17.00
N PRO A 355 -9.48 -20.39 16.95
CA PRO A 355 -10.05 -21.13 18.08
C PRO A 355 -9.23 -21.02 19.37
N ASP A 356 -9.88 -20.75 20.49
CA ASP A 356 -9.24 -20.76 21.81
C ASP A 356 -9.22 -22.19 22.35
N LEU A 357 -8.07 -22.88 22.21
CA LEU A 357 -7.92 -24.27 22.63
C LEU A 357 -8.22 -24.48 24.13
N SER A 358 -8.09 -23.45 24.96
CA SER A 358 -8.40 -23.56 26.40
C SER A 358 -9.90 -23.69 26.71
N ARG A 359 -10.75 -23.44 25.70
CA ARG A 359 -12.22 -23.53 25.80
C ARG A 359 -12.80 -24.77 25.12
N ILE A 360 -11.96 -25.59 24.50
CA ILE A 360 -12.37 -26.78 23.78
C ILE A 360 -12.18 -27.98 24.70
N GLU A 361 -13.26 -28.66 25.06
CA GLU A 361 -13.26 -29.81 25.98
C GLU A 361 -12.26 -30.91 25.57
N ALA A 362 -12.09 -31.14 24.26
CA ALA A 362 -11.11 -32.11 23.75
C ALA A 362 -9.66 -31.80 24.19
N PHE A 363 -9.35 -30.54 24.50
CA PHE A 363 -8.04 -30.09 24.94
C PHE A 363 -7.88 -30.05 26.47
N ASP A 364 -8.84 -30.55 27.26
CA ASP A 364 -8.75 -30.58 28.73
C ASP A 364 -7.55 -31.39 29.26
N GLY A 365 -7.05 -32.35 28.47
CA GLY A 365 -5.81 -33.08 28.75
C GLY A 365 -4.52 -32.27 28.56
N PHE A 366 -4.63 -31.03 28.10
CA PHE A 366 -3.51 -30.13 27.85
C PHE A 366 -3.65 -28.82 28.62
N ARG A 367 -2.52 -28.27 29.06
CA ARG A 367 -2.43 -26.89 29.50
C ARG A 367 -2.01 -26.00 28.34
N VAL A 368 -2.77 -24.95 28.05
CA VAL A 368 -2.44 -23.95 27.01
C VAL A 368 -1.77 -22.74 27.65
N TYR A 369 -0.54 -22.43 27.24
CA TYR A 369 0.23 -21.30 27.80
C TYR A 369 0.07 -20.01 27.00
N GLY A 370 -0.19 -20.11 25.70
CA GLY A 370 -0.37 -18.94 24.85
C GLY A 370 -0.39 -19.28 23.37
N ARG A 371 -0.55 -18.23 22.56
CA ARG A 371 -0.64 -18.31 21.11
C ARG A 371 0.07 -17.13 20.45
N THR A 372 0.72 -17.39 19.33
CA THR A 372 1.21 -16.36 18.40
C THR A 372 0.59 -16.56 17.02
N GLU A 373 0.28 -15.48 16.32
CA GLU A 373 -0.40 -15.53 15.03
C GLU A 373 0.40 -14.79 13.95
N GLU A 374 0.44 -15.37 12.76
CA GLU A 374 0.89 -14.75 11.52
C GLU A 374 -0.26 -14.81 10.51
N LYS A 375 -0.53 -13.70 9.82
CA LYS A 375 -1.62 -13.61 8.87
C LYS A 375 -1.15 -12.98 7.56
N SER A 376 -1.66 -13.51 6.46
CA SER A 376 -1.52 -12.98 5.10
C SER A 376 -2.79 -13.30 4.31
N PHE A 377 -2.87 -12.77 3.08
CA PHE A 377 -3.97 -13.08 2.16
C PHE A 377 -4.06 -14.56 1.74
N GLU A 378 -2.96 -15.33 1.80
CA GLU A 378 -2.95 -16.76 1.40
C GLU A 378 -3.23 -17.69 2.56
N ARG A 379 -2.83 -17.28 3.77
CA ARG A 379 -2.74 -18.17 4.92
C ARG A 379 -2.84 -17.42 6.23
N ARG A 380 -3.46 -18.06 7.21
CA ARG A 380 -3.32 -17.71 8.62
C ARG A 380 -2.70 -18.87 9.38
N THR A 381 -1.72 -18.57 10.20
CA THR A 381 -1.02 -19.55 11.03
C THR A 381 -1.10 -19.13 12.48
N ALA A 382 -1.54 -20.03 13.35
CA ALA A 382 -1.46 -19.88 14.79
C ALA A 382 -0.54 -20.95 15.37
N THR A 383 0.44 -20.52 16.18
CA THR A 383 1.26 -21.43 16.97
C THR A 383 0.81 -21.39 18.41
N TYR A 384 0.30 -22.51 18.91
CA TYR A 384 -0.12 -22.71 20.30
C TYR A 384 1.02 -23.38 21.07
N ASP A 385 1.26 -22.92 22.28
CA ASP A 385 2.15 -23.57 23.23
C ASP A 385 1.31 -24.38 24.22
N ILE A 386 1.36 -25.71 24.11
CA ILE A 386 0.55 -26.63 24.92
C ILE A 386 1.45 -27.61 25.67
N ALA A 387 1.00 -28.11 26.82
CA ALA A 387 1.70 -29.16 27.56
C ALA A 387 0.73 -30.27 28.01
N PRO A 388 1.06 -31.55 27.79
CA PRO A 388 0.20 -32.66 28.23
C PRO A 388 0.19 -32.76 29.76
N LEU A 389 -0.99 -33.01 30.32
CA LEU A 389 -1.20 -33.09 31.78
C LEU A 389 -1.03 -34.49 32.36
N SER A 390 -1.14 -35.54 31.53
CA SER A 390 -0.97 -36.93 31.95
C SER A 390 -0.35 -37.79 30.83
N GLU A 391 0.17 -38.96 31.20
CA GLU A 391 0.69 -39.96 30.25
C GLU A 391 -0.40 -40.70 29.47
N GLU A 392 -1.66 -40.49 29.85
CA GLU A 392 -2.83 -41.07 29.17
C GLU A 392 -3.15 -40.35 27.85
N VAL A 393 -2.59 -39.16 27.65
CA VAL A 393 -2.74 -38.39 26.42
C VAL A 393 -1.92 -39.05 25.31
N THR A 394 -2.61 -39.58 24.30
CA THR A 394 -2.01 -40.30 23.15
C THR A 394 -2.13 -39.56 21.83
N GLU A 395 -2.87 -38.46 21.78
CA GLU A 395 -3.00 -37.62 20.60
C GLU A 395 -3.30 -36.15 20.96
N ILE A 396 -2.93 -35.26 20.05
CA ILE A 396 -3.45 -33.90 19.99
C ILE A 396 -4.76 -33.98 19.19
N PRO A 397 -5.91 -33.61 19.78
CA PRO A 397 -7.21 -33.71 19.11
C PRO A 397 -7.33 -32.83 17.86
N PRO A 398 -8.31 -33.10 16.99
CA PRO A 398 -8.68 -32.21 15.89
C PRO A 398 -9.02 -30.80 16.38
N ILE A 399 -8.44 -29.78 15.74
CA ILE A 399 -8.82 -28.39 15.97
C ILE A 399 -9.96 -28.06 15.01
N SER A 400 -11.17 -27.95 15.54
CA SER A 400 -12.37 -27.60 14.78
C SER A 400 -12.67 -26.11 14.82
N MET A 401 -13.33 -25.62 13.77
CA MET A 401 -13.79 -24.24 13.65
C MET A 401 -15.07 -24.19 12.83
N SER A 402 -16.06 -23.45 13.34
CA SER A 402 -17.30 -23.13 12.64
C SER A 402 -17.03 -22.06 11.56
N VAL A 403 -17.43 -22.34 10.32
CA VAL A 403 -17.28 -21.45 9.16
C VAL A 403 -18.61 -21.29 8.44
N PHE A 404 -18.88 -20.11 7.90
CA PHE A 404 -20.03 -19.89 7.03
C PHE A 404 -19.62 -20.09 5.58
N ASP A 405 -20.23 -21.04 4.89
CA ASP A 405 -20.02 -21.27 3.46
C ASP A 405 -21.02 -20.41 2.65
N PRO A 406 -20.55 -19.39 1.91
CA PRO A 406 -21.42 -18.50 1.14
C PRO A 406 -21.98 -19.13 -0.13
N ILE A 407 -21.50 -20.32 -0.54
CA ILE A 407 -22.03 -21.04 -1.71
C ILE A 407 -23.24 -21.86 -1.30
N GLU A 408 -23.11 -22.64 -0.23
CA GLU A 408 -24.21 -23.45 0.31
C GLU A 408 -25.17 -22.61 1.16
N GLU A 409 -24.75 -21.42 1.60
CA GLU A 409 -25.46 -20.53 2.53
C GLU A 409 -25.73 -21.18 3.91
N LEU A 410 -24.78 -21.99 4.39
CA LEU A 410 -24.89 -22.77 5.64
C LEU A 410 -23.66 -22.58 6.54
N TYR A 411 -23.83 -22.80 7.84
CA TYR A 411 -22.73 -23.01 8.76
C TYR A 411 -22.23 -24.46 8.70
N THR A 412 -20.93 -24.63 8.51
CA THR A 412 -20.25 -25.92 8.50
C THR A 412 -19.05 -25.91 9.44
N THR A 413 -18.57 -27.09 9.83
CA THR A 413 -17.40 -27.23 10.69
C THR A 413 -16.24 -27.80 9.88
N VAL A 414 -15.12 -27.07 9.86
CA VAL A 414 -13.85 -27.58 9.34
C VAL A 414 -12.97 -28.00 10.51
N ALA A 415 -12.18 -29.06 10.35
CA ALA A 415 -11.28 -29.54 11.38
C ALA A 415 -9.94 -29.99 10.80
N SER A 416 -8.89 -29.91 11.60
CA SER A 416 -7.60 -30.55 11.28
C SER A 416 -7.66 -32.06 11.52
N ASP A 417 -6.69 -32.79 10.96
CA ASP A 417 -6.46 -34.17 11.37
C ASP A 417 -5.91 -34.24 12.82
N PRO A 418 -6.23 -35.30 13.59
CA PRO A 418 -5.60 -35.55 14.88
C PRO A 418 -4.11 -35.89 14.72
N ILE A 419 -3.29 -35.57 15.72
CA ILE A 419 -1.85 -35.86 15.69
C ILE A 419 -1.51 -36.82 16.83
N ALA A 420 -1.22 -38.08 16.49
CA ALA A 420 -0.74 -39.05 17.47
C ALA A 420 0.58 -38.60 18.12
N ILE A 421 0.64 -38.65 19.45
CA ILE A 421 1.81 -38.32 20.26
C ILE A 421 2.07 -39.40 21.32
N ARG A 422 3.30 -39.48 21.80
CA ARG A 422 3.71 -40.32 22.93
C ARG A 422 4.04 -39.42 24.10
N VAL A 423 3.34 -39.61 25.22
CA VAL A 423 3.63 -38.90 26.47
C VAL A 423 4.27 -39.85 27.47
N ARG A 424 5.42 -39.48 28.01
CA ARG A 424 6.14 -40.24 29.04
C ARG A 424 5.91 -39.63 30.41
N PRO A 425 5.86 -40.44 31.49
CA PRO A 425 5.73 -39.90 32.83
C PRO A 425 6.95 -39.05 33.19
N LEU A 426 6.71 -38.00 33.95
CA LEU A 426 7.77 -37.18 34.52
C LEU A 426 8.58 -38.03 35.52
N GLN A 427 9.77 -38.49 35.13
CA GLN A 427 10.68 -39.22 36.03
C GLN A 427 11.27 -38.25 37.06
N ARG A 428 10.50 -37.95 38.11
CA ARG A 428 10.93 -37.48 39.44
C ARG A 428 9.70 -37.22 40.33
N ALA A 429 9.13 -38.30 40.88
CA ALA A 429 8.24 -38.21 42.05
C ALA A 429 8.59 -39.23 43.15
N THR A 430 9.66 -40.03 43.00
CA THR A 430 10.00 -41.12 43.93
C THR A 430 11.38 -41.02 44.59
N GLN A 431 12.06 -39.87 44.53
CA GLN A 431 13.30 -39.65 45.28
C GLN A 431 13.40 -38.21 45.80
N LEU A 432 12.48 -37.83 46.69
CA LEU A 432 12.69 -36.73 47.64
C LEU A 432 12.01 -37.09 48.97
N GLU A 433 12.39 -38.22 49.56
CA GLU A 433 12.32 -38.42 51.00
C GLU A 433 13.75 -38.64 51.50
N GLY A 434 14.24 -37.70 52.30
CA GLY A 434 15.52 -37.78 53.00
C GLY A 434 16.48 -36.64 52.66
N GLU A 435 16.82 -35.86 53.70
CA GLU A 435 17.68 -34.67 53.74
C GLU A 435 16.94 -33.38 53.37
N GLY A 436 16.24 -32.73 54.31
CA GLY A 436 16.82 -32.25 55.57
C GLY A 436 17.48 -30.90 55.29
N GLY A 437 16.73 -29.83 55.52
CA GLY A 437 16.99 -28.50 54.99
C GLY A 437 18.32 -27.88 55.41
N ASP A 438 18.99 -27.24 54.44
CA ASP A 438 19.83 -26.06 54.68
C ASP A 438 20.24 -25.31 53.38
N ARG A 439 19.35 -25.24 52.37
CA ARG A 439 19.70 -24.62 51.07
C ARG A 439 18.72 -23.60 50.49
N PHE A 440 17.70 -23.19 51.23
CA PHE A 440 16.82 -22.09 50.80
C PHE A 440 17.20 -20.71 51.34
N GLU A 441 18.30 -20.60 52.09
CA GLU A 441 18.68 -19.33 52.76
C GLU A 441 19.86 -18.58 52.10
N ARG A 442 20.22 -18.90 50.85
CA ARG A 442 21.35 -18.24 50.16
C ARG A 442 21.10 -17.69 48.76
N ASP A 443 19.84 -17.55 48.31
CA ASP A 443 19.57 -17.03 46.96
C ASP A 443 18.46 -15.96 46.89
N ILE A 444 18.21 -15.26 48.00
CA ILE A 444 17.41 -14.02 48.03
C ILE A 444 18.21 -12.93 48.76
N GLN A 445 19.34 -12.53 48.16
CA GLN A 445 20.04 -11.29 48.51
C GLN A 445 20.47 -10.55 47.25
N ASP A 446 19.52 -10.17 46.38
CA ASP A 446 19.71 -9.01 45.50
C ASP A 446 18.40 -8.49 44.88
N ILE A 447 17.38 -8.24 45.70
CA ILE A 447 16.22 -7.44 45.27
C ILE A 447 16.24 -6.14 46.08
N ASP A 448 16.81 -5.10 45.47
CA ASP A 448 16.68 -3.72 45.96
C ASP A 448 15.22 -3.29 45.81
N THR A 449 14.50 -3.28 46.93
CA THR A 449 13.09 -2.86 47.04
C THR A 449 12.95 -1.41 47.47
N ARG A 450 13.99 -0.58 47.34
CA ARG A 450 13.85 0.84 47.62
C ARG A 450 12.93 1.48 46.58
N PRO A 451 11.91 2.26 47.00
CA PRO A 451 11.17 3.08 46.06
C PRO A 451 12.15 4.06 45.40
N LEU A 452 12.12 4.14 44.07
CA LEU A 452 12.81 5.19 43.31
C LEU A 452 12.14 6.54 43.59
N THR A 453 12.34 7.11 44.78
CA THR A 453 12.17 8.54 45.00
C THR A 453 13.35 9.24 44.36
N ARG A 454 13.24 9.52 43.07
CA ARG A 454 14.03 10.57 42.44
C ARG A 454 13.44 11.90 42.87
N ASP A 455 14.21 12.63 43.65
CA ASP A 455 13.95 14.03 43.99
C ASP A 455 13.80 14.85 42.71
N PHE A 456 12.57 15.28 42.42
CA PHE A 456 12.24 16.25 41.37
C PHE A 456 12.28 17.69 41.91
N GLU A 457 13.30 18.02 42.71
CA GLU A 457 13.54 19.39 43.17
C GLU A 457 14.95 19.85 42.81
N ALA A 458 15.18 20.13 41.52
CA ALA A 458 16.19 21.10 41.08
C ALA A 458 16.03 21.46 39.58
N LEU A 459 14.88 22.00 39.19
CA LEU A 459 14.76 22.76 37.94
C LEU A 459 14.09 24.12 38.21
N LYS A 460 14.77 24.92 39.03
CA LYS A 460 14.58 26.38 39.10
C LYS A 460 15.92 27.05 38.87
N ALA A 461 16.22 27.35 37.61
CA ALA A 461 16.89 28.56 37.16
C ALA A 461 17.05 28.47 35.64
N VAL A 462 16.34 29.34 34.91
CA VAL A 462 16.64 29.63 33.50
C VAL A 462 17.60 30.83 33.49
N PRO A 463 18.86 30.68 33.05
CA PRO A 463 19.66 31.82 32.67
C PRO A 463 19.43 32.15 31.19
N ARG A 464 19.28 33.45 30.92
CA ARG A 464 19.40 34.06 29.60
C ARG A 464 20.68 33.58 28.92
N ASP A 465 20.57 32.79 27.85
CA ASP A 465 21.27 32.98 26.57
C ASP A 465 20.89 31.85 25.60
N SER A 466 19.77 32.07 24.90
CA SER A 466 19.08 31.12 24.02
C SER A 466 19.79 30.80 22.70
N VAL A 467 21.08 31.14 22.55
CA VAL A 467 21.85 30.89 21.32
C VAL A 467 22.82 29.70 21.48
N VAL A 468 23.33 29.43 22.69
CA VAL A 468 24.30 28.36 22.94
C VAL A 468 23.65 26.97 22.99
N PHE A 469 22.41 26.88 23.49
CA PHE A 469 21.66 25.62 23.50
C PHE A 469 21.17 25.19 22.10
N ALA A 470 20.86 26.16 21.22
CA ALA A 470 20.47 25.87 19.84
C ALA A 470 21.64 25.30 19.02
N THR A 471 22.87 25.76 19.26
CA THR A 471 24.07 25.23 18.60
C THR A 471 24.48 23.87 19.16
N MET A 472 24.33 23.63 20.47
CA MET A 472 24.57 22.30 21.08
C MET A 472 23.57 21.22 20.64
N ALA A 473 22.33 21.59 20.30
CA ALA A 473 21.33 20.66 19.75
C ALA A 473 21.49 20.44 18.23
N GLY A 474 22.03 21.42 17.49
CA GLY A 474 22.25 21.34 16.05
C GLY A 474 23.34 20.34 15.64
N VAL A 475 24.43 20.24 16.40
CA VAL A 475 25.54 19.31 16.12
C VAL A 475 25.12 17.83 16.13
N PRO A 476 24.38 17.31 17.12
CA PRO A 476 23.92 15.93 17.10
C PRO A 476 22.87 15.67 16.01
N LEU A 477 22.02 16.65 15.65
CA LEU A 477 21.08 16.52 14.54
C LEU A 477 21.77 16.53 13.17
N LEU A 478 22.80 17.35 12.99
CA LEU A 478 23.65 17.37 11.80
C LEU A 478 24.45 16.07 11.69
N TRP A 479 24.99 15.57 12.81
CA TRP A 479 25.66 14.28 12.87
C TRP A 479 24.70 13.13 12.57
N LEU A 480 23.47 13.17 13.07
CA LEU A 480 22.43 12.20 12.77
C LEU A 480 21.99 12.26 11.30
N GLY A 481 21.90 13.46 10.72
CA GLY A 481 21.62 13.69 9.30
C GLY A 481 22.73 13.18 8.38
N ILE A 482 24.00 13.46 8.73
CA ILE A 482 25.17 12.93 8.01
C ILE A 482 25.25 11.42 8.17
N ARG A 483 25.03 10.89 9.38
CA ARG A 483 25.03 9.45 9.66
C ARG A 483 23.92 8.71 8.93
N THR A 484 22.71 9.25 8.87
CA THR A 484 21.59 8.65 8.11
C THR A 484 21.80 8.78 6.60
N GLY A 485 22.34 9.90 6.12
CA GLY A 485 22.71 10.09 4.71
C GLY A 485 23.83 9.14 4.26
N VAL A 486 24.87 8.96 5.09
CA VAL A 486 25.95 7.99 4.84
C VAL A 486 25.44 6.55 4.97
N ARG A 487 24.56 6.24 5.94
CA ARG A 487 23.94 4.91 6.08
C ARG A 487 23.04 4.55 4.91
N ARG A 488 22.26 5.50 4.38
CA ARG A 488 21.45 5.29 3.16
C ARG A 488 22.31 5.07 1.91
N ARG A 489 23.52 5.65 1.84
CA ARG A 489 24.43 5.49 0.69
C ARG A 489 25.44 4.33 0.81
N ARG A 490 25.82 3.91 2.01
CA ARG A 490 26.90 2.92 2.24
C ARG A 490 26.48 1.66 3.01
N GLY A 491 25.21 1.52 3.40
CA GLY A 491 24.74 0.40 4.23
C GLY A 491 25.21 0.50 5.68
N ASP A 492 24.48 -0.10 6.62
CA ASP A 492 24.82 -0.02 8.05
C ASP A 492 25.97 -1.00 8.42
N PRO A 493 27.16 -0.51 8.84
CA PRO A 493 28.28 -1.38 9.19
C PRO A 493 28.00 -2.27 10.41
N SER A 494 26.97 -1.92 11.19
CA SER A 494 26.53 -2.63 12.40
C SER A 494 25.47 -3.69 12.16
N ALA A 495 24.91 -3.83 10.95
CA ALA A 495 23.88 -4.82 10.65
C ALA A 495 24.38 -6.24 10.96
N PRO A 496 23.55 -7.11 11.57
CA PRO A 496 23.93 -8.50 11.87
C PRO A 496 24.50 -9.25 10.65
N ARG A 497 23.97 -8.96 9.46
CA ARG A 497 24.41 -9.51 8.17
C ARG A 497 25.85 -9.11 7.82
N GLU A 498 26.18 -7.82 7.92
CA GLU A 498 27.51 -7.30 7.64
C GLU A 498 28.56 -7.78 8.68
N ARG A 499 28.13 -7.97 9.94
CA ARG A 499 28.96 -8.61 10.98
C ARG A 499 29.25 -10.08 10.65
N ARG A 500 28.26 -10.83 10.14
CA ARG A 500 28.44 -12.22 9.69
C ARG A 500 29.42 -12.30 8.54
N ARG A 501 29.27 -11.47 7.50
CA ARG A 501 30.17 -11.39 6.34
C ARG A 501 31.62 -11.09 6.71
N ARG A 502 31.84 -10.07 7.56
CA ARG A 502 33.19 -9.70 8.04
C ARG A 502 33.86 -10.79 8.87
N ARG A 503 33.08 -11.53 9.65
CA ARG A 503 33.59 -12.61 10.51
C ARG A 503 33.69 -13.95 9.79
N ALA A 504 33.12 -14.11 8.59
CA ALA A 504 33.06 -15.36 7.85
C ALA A 504 34.44 -16.02 7.69
N ARG A 505 35.45 -15.26 7.26
CA ARG A 505 36.81 -15.76 7.07
C ARG A 505 37.48 -16.20 8.38
N LYS A 506 37.25 -15.44 9.47
CA LYS A 506 37.75 -15.76 10.81
C LYS A 506 37.04 -16.98 11.40
N LYS A 507 35.75 -17.15 11.11
CA LYS A 507 34.94 -18.31 11.48
C LYS A 507 35.45 -19.56 10.72
N LEU A 508 35.61 -19.48 9.40
CA LEU A 508 36.18 -20.56 8.57
C LEU A 508 37.53 -21.04 9.11
N ALA A 509 38.46 -20.14 9.41
CA ALA A 509 39.76 -20.50 9.99
C ALA A 509 39.68 -21.10 11.40
N ARG A 510 38.63 -20.81 12.17
CA ARG A 510 38.38 -21.45 13.47
C ARG A 510 37.82 -22.85 13.27
N ASP A 511 36.82 -22.97 12.40
CA ASP A 511 36.10 -24.22 12.16
C ASP A 511 37.02 -25.26 11.50
N LEU A 512 37.89 -24.85 10.56
CA LEU A 512 38.90 -25.72 9.95
C LEU A 512 40.00 -26.18 10.93
N ARG A 513 40.26 -25.43 12.01
CA ARG A 513 41.20 -25.87 13.07
C ARG A 513 40.58 -26.91 14.00
N GLY A 514 39.25 -26.90 14.14
CA GLY A 514 38.50 -27.87 14.95
C GLY A 514 37.97 -29.07 14.15
N ALA A 515 38.07 -29.05 12.82
CA ALA A 515 37.53 -30.08 11.95
C ALA A 515 38.31 -31.40 12.07
N GLN A 516 37.65 -32.47 12.49
CA GLN A 516 38.21 -33.82 12.61
C GLN A 516 37.96 -34.71 11.38
N GLY A 517 37.18 -34.24 10.41
CA GLY A 517 36.85 -34.97 9.19
C GLY A 517 36.51 -34.07 8.00
N THR A 518 36.46 -34.65 6.80
CA THR A 518 36.18 -33.95 5.54
C THR A 518 34.79 -33.31 5.55
N GLU A 519 33.80 -33.97 6.14
CA GLU A 519 32.43 -33.46 6.28
C GLU A 519 32.40 -32.12 7.05
N GLN A 520 33.16 -32.02 8.15
CA GLN A 520 33.23 -30.78 8.94
C GLN A 520 33.94 -29.66 8.17
N LYS A 521 34.93 -30.00 7.32
CA LYS A 521 35.59 -29.02 6.43
C LYS A 521 34.63 -28.50 5.34
N LEU A 522 33.82 -29.39 4.76
CA LEU A 522 32.79 -29.06 3.78
C LEU A 522 31.74 -28.11 4.38
N VAL A 523 31.19 -28.46 5.55
CA VAL A 523 30.21 -27.63 6.26
C VAL A 523 30.79 -26.26 6.65
N ALA A 524 32.06 -26.21 7.06
CA ALA A 524 32.76 -24.96 7.35
C ALA A 524 32.89 -24.06 6.11
N PHE A 525 33.18 -24.65 4.95
CA PHE A 525 33.32 -23.92 3.69
C PHE A 525 31.96 -23.45 3.13
N GLN A 526 30.92 -24.29 3.18
CA GLN A 526 29.55 -23.90 2.84
C GLN A 526 29.05 -22.76 3.74
N SER A 527 29.35 -22.82 5.04
CA SER A 527 29.04 -21.73 5.98
C SER A 527 29.75 -20.41 5.65
N PHE A 528 30.95 -20.47 5.07
CA PHE A 528 31.67 -19.29 4.60
C PHE A 528 31.00 -18.68 3.37
N LEU A 529 30.64 -19.50 2.38
CA LEU A 529 29.96 -19.06 1.15
C LEU A 529 28.59 -18.47 1.47
N ALA A 530 27.78 -19.13 2.30
CA ALA A 530 26.49 -18.64 2.78
C ALA A 530 26.61 -17.27 3.46
N ALA A 531 27.58 -17.11 4.37
CA ALA A 531 27.80 -15.84 5.08
C ALA A 531 28.28 -14.71 4.17
N ARG A 532 28.90 -15.02 3.02
CA ARG A 532 29.41 -14.05 2.04
C ARG A 532 28.38 -13.67 1.00
N THR A 533 27.46 -14.57 0.70
CA THR A 533 26.40 -14.40 -0.30
C THR A 533 25.06 -13.96 0.31
N ASP A 534 24.97 -13.90 1.65
CA ASP A 534 23.75 -13.59 2.42
C ASP A 534 22.65 -14.65 2.23
N GLU A 535 23.07 -15.90 2.06
CA GLU A 535 22.22 -17.09 1.91
C GLU A 535 22.29 -17.99 3.15
N THR A 536 21.44 -19.02 3.20
CA THR A 536 21.50 -20.03 4.26
C THR A 536 22.56 -21.09 3.95
N ASN A 537 22.99 -21.85 4.97
CA ASN A 537 24.00 -22.90 4.78
C ASN A 537 23.50 -24.00 3.84
N GLU A 538 22.20 -24.31 3.90
CA GLU A 538 21.55 -25.35 3.09
C GLU A 538 21.54 -25.00 1.60
N ALA A 539 21.57 -23.71 1.25
CA ALA A 539 21.61 -23.24 -0.13
C ALA A 539 22.87 -23.68 -0.89
N TRP A 540 23.95 -23.99 -0.18
CA TRP A 540 25.23 -24.41 -0.75
C TRP A 540 25.43 -25.93 -0.78
N ILE A 541 24.43 -26.72 -0.40
CA ILE A 541 24.48 -28.18 -0.48
C ILE A 541 24.20 -28.60 -1.93
N GLY A 542 25.17 -29.25 -2.59
CA GLY A 542 25.03 -29.76 -3.97
C GLY A 542 24.86 -28.68 -5.05
N ARG A 543 25.08 -27.40 -4.72
CA ARG A 543 24.97 -26.27 -5.65
C ARG A 543 26.23 -26.16 -6.50
N ASP A 544 26.07 -25.88 -7.79
CA ASP A 544 27.17 -25.51 -8.70
C ASP A 544 27.51 -24.01 -8.53
N PRO A 545 28.70 -23.66 -8.00
CA PRO A 545 29.10 -22.27 -7.77
C PRO A 545 29.27 -21.45 -9.06
N GLU A 546 29.63 -22.09 -10.18
CA GLU A 546 29.75 -21.39 -11.47
C GLU A 546 28.39 -21.02 -12.04
N LEU A 547 27.41 -21.92 -11.94
CA LEU A 547 26.02 -21.63 -12.36
C LEU A 547 25.41 -20.52 -11.50
N TRP A 548 25.60 -20.59 -10.18
CA TRP A 548 25.18 -19.53 -9.27
C TRP A 548 25.75 -18.15 -9.67
N ALA A 549 27.05 -18.10 -9.99
CA ALA A 549 27.69 -16.87 -10.42
C ALA A 549 27.18 -16.36 -11.78
N ARG A 550 26.74 -17.23 -12.70
CA ARG A 550 26.10 -16.83 -13.97
C ARG A 550 24.71 -16.24 -13.76
N GLU A 551 23.94 -16.78 -12.82
CA GLU A 551 22.56 -16.38 -12.57
C GLU A 551 22.45 -15.11 -11.72
N ILE A 552 23.28 -15.00 -10.67
CA ILE A 552 23.14 -13.94 -9.66
C ILE A 552 24.05 -12.73 -9.92
N SER A 553 25.28 -12.93 -10.42
CA SER A 553 26.24 -11.83 -10.67
C SER A 553 25.69 -10.69 -11.56
N PRO A 554 24.90 -10.96 -12.64
CA PRO A 554 24.34 -9.90 -13.48
C PRO A 554 23.17 -9.15 -12.84
N SER A 555 22.46 -9.78 -11.89
CA SER A 555 21.20 -9.28 -11.32
C SER A 555 21.36 -8.51 -10.01
N ASP A 556 22.43 -8.78 -9.25
CA ASP A 556 22.68 -8.14 -7.96
C ASP A 556 23.89 -7.18 -8.05
N PRO A 557 23.70 -5.86 -7.84
CA PRO A 557 24.78 -4.87 -7.86
C PRO A 557 25.93 -5.17 -6.89
N ARG A 558 25.72 -5.99 -5.85
CA ARG A 558 26.75 -6.41 -4.88
C ARG A 558 27.79 -7.34 -5.51
N PHE A 559 27.39 -8.14 -6.50
CA PHE A 559 28.21 -9.20 -7.09
C PHE A 559 28.67 -8.90 -8.51
N GLY A 560 28.26 -7.78 -9.12
CA GLY A 560 28.55 -7.46 -10.53
C GLY A 560 30.03 -7.31 -10.94
N ARG A 561 30.99 -7.50 -10.02
CA ARG A 561 32.43 -7.62 -10.32
C ARG A 561 32.89 -9.07 -10.48
N LEU A 562 32.11 -10.02 -10.00
CA LEU A 562 32.42 -11.45 -9.99
C LEU A 562 32.13 -12.05 -11.36
N LYS A 563 33.10 -12.78 -11.92
CA LYS A 563 32.92 -13.52 -13.16
C LYS A 563 32.68 -15.00 -12.83
N PRO A 564 31.91 -15.73 -13.65
CA PRO A 564 31.70 -17.17 -13.45
C PRO A 564 33.00 -17.98 -13.31
N GLN A 565 34.04 -17.59 -14.06
CA GLN A 565 35.38 -18.19 -14.00
C GLN A 565 36.05 -18.09 -12.62
N ASP A 566 35.70 -17.11 -11.80
CA ASP A 566 36.26 -16.92 -10.45
C ASP A 566 35.75 -18.01 -9.49
N PHE A 567 34.64 -18.68 -9.85
CA PHE A 567 34.02 -19.75 -9.09
C PHE A 567 34.41 -21.16 -9.54
N ALA A 568 35.19 -21.31 -10.61
CA ALA A 568 35.61 -22.62 -11.13
C ALA A 568 36.44 -23.42 -10.11
N LYS A 569 37.36 -22.74 -9.42
CA LYS A 569 38.14 -23.34 -8.32
C LYS A 569 37.26 -23.72 -7.13
N VAL A 570 36.19 -22.96 -6.88
CA VAL A 570 35.23 -23.22 -5.79
C VAL A 570 34.42 -24.46 -6.09
N GLY A 571 33.91 -24.59 -7.32
CA GLY A 571 33.20 -25.78 -7.78
C GLY A 571 34.07 -27.04 -7.68
N ALA A 572 35.31 -26.97 -8.15
CA ALA A 572 36.26 -28.07 -8.04
C ALA A 572 36.58 -28.45 -6.57
N LEU A 573 36.75 -27.45 -5.70
CA LEU A 573 37.00 -27.65 -4.27
C LEU A 573 35.79 -28.27 -3.56
N MET A 574 34.58 -27.80 -3.84
CA MET A 574 33.35 -28.37 -3.27
C MET A 574 33.14 -29.80 -3.75
N ALA A 575 33.33 -30.08 -5.05
CA ALA A 575 33.18 -31.43 -5.59
C ALA A 575 34.22 -32.43 -5.05
N THR A 576 35.44 -31.96 -4.72
CA THR A 576 36.45 -32.81 -4.06
C THR A 576 36.14 -33.03 -2.59
N LEU A 577 35.68 -31.99 -1.88
CA LEU A 577 35.22 -32.13 -0.49
C LEU A 577 33.99 -33.03 -0.38
N ASP A 578 33.03 -32.95 -1.29
CA ASP A 578 31.84 -33.80 -1.33
C ASP A 578 32.20 -35.27 -1.59
N ARG A 579 33.07 -35.55 -2.58
CA ARG A 579 33.55 -36.91 -2.86
C ARG A 579 34.37 -37.50 -1.72
N ALA A 580 35.18 -36.70 -1.05
CA ALA A 580 35.96 -37.16 0.11
C ALA A 580 35.13 -37.24 1.41
N ALA A 581 33.98 -36.56 1.50
CA ALA A 581 33.05 -36.68 2.62
C ALA A 581 32.10 -37.87 2.46
N TRP A 582 31.58 -38.10 1.25
CA TRP A 582 30.49 -39.04 1.00
C TRP A 582 30.80 -40.14 -0.02
N GLY A 583 31.82 -39.96 -0.86
CA GLY A 583 32.18 -40.86 -1.96
C GLY A 583 33.32 -41.84 -1.66
N GLY A 584 33.87 -41.85 -0.44
CA GLY A 584 34.92 -42.79 -0.02
C GLY A 584 36.32 -42.50 -0.55
N GLU A 585 36.57 -41.33 -1.15
CA GLU A 585 37.91 -40.91 -1.58
C GLU A 585 38.79 -40.54 -0.38
N SER A 586 40.02 -41.06 -0.33
CA SER A 586 40.97 -40.80 0.77
C SER A 586 41.67 -39.43 0.69
N ASN A 587 41.61 -38.76 -0.46
CA ASN A 587 42.33 -37.51 -0.68
C ASN A 587 41.44 -36.28 -0.37
N SER A 588 41.42 -35.85 0.90
CA SER A 588 40.71 -34.65 1.33
C SER A 588 41.59 -33.40 1.15
N PRO A 589 41.05 -32.32 0.54
CA PRO A 589 41.72 -31.01 0.50
C PRO A 589 42.19 -30.54 1.89
N SER A 590 43.37 -29.93 1.91
CA SER A 590 43.94 -29.43 3.16
C SER A 590 43.18 -28.19 3.66
N GLY A 591 43.20 -27.95 4.98
CA GLY A 591 42.61 -26.72 5.52
C GLY A 591 43.25 -25.45 4.95
N GLN A 592 44.52 -25.52 4.54
CA GLN A 592 45.23 -24.40 3.91
C GLN A 592 44.74 -24.13 2.48
N GLU A 593 44.48 -25.18 1.69
CA GLU A 593 43.88 -25.04 0.35
C GLU A 593 42.51 -24.37 0.41
N ILE A 594 41.65 -24.80 1.35
CA ILE A 594 40.32 -24.22 1.53
C ILE A 594 40.40 -22.74 1.91
N LEU A 595 41.36 -22.38 2.77
CA LEU A 595 41.59 -20.99 3.18
C LEU A 595 42.13 -20.13 2.04
N ALA A 596 43.01 -20.68 1.21
CA ALA A 596 43.55 -19.99 0.03
C ALA A 596 42.45 -19.71 -1.00
N THR A 597 41.59 -20.69 -1.30
CA THR A 597 40.43 -20.48 -2.18
C THR A 597 39.45 -19.45 -1.62
N ALA A 598 39.24 -19.45 -0.31
CA ALA A 598 38.42 -18.43 0.34
C ALA A 598 39.03 -17.02 0.25
N ASP A 599 40.36 -16.89 0.34
CA ASP A 599 41.07 -15.62 0.19
C ASP A 599 40.99 -15.08 -1.24
N GLU A 600 41.21 -15.93 -2.24
CA GLU A 600 41.07 -15.56 -3.66
C GLU A 600 39.67 -15.01 -3.97
N LEU A 601 38.61 -15.63 -3.44
CA LEU A 601 37.23 -15.15 -3.61
C LEU A 601 37.00 -13.76 -2.99
N MET A 602 37.63 -13.49 -1.84
CA MET A 602 37.52 -12.18 -1.20
C MET A 602 38.23 -11.09 -1.99
N GLU A 603 39.34 -11.40 -2.66
CA GLU A 603 40.08 -10.45 -3.50
C GLU A 603 39.27 -10.02 -4.73
N VAL A 604 38.50 -10.95 -5.33
CA VAL A 604 37.61 -10.65 -6.47
C VAL A 604 36.28 -10.00 -6.07
N GLY A 605 36.02 -9.86 -4.77
CA GLY A 605 34.93 -9.03 -4.24
C GLY A 605 33.75 -9.76 -3.62
N LEU A 606 33.85 -11.08 -3.38
CA LEU A 606 32.89 -11.84 -2.58
C LEU A 606 33.00 -11.48 -1.09
#